data_AF-A0A917KIE7-F1
#
_entry.id   AF-A0A917KIE7-F1
#
_cell.length_a   1.000
_cell.length_b   1.000
_cell.length_c   1.000
_cell.angle_alpha   90.00
_cell.angle_beta   90.00
_cell.angle_gamma   90.00
#
_symmetry.space_group_name_H-M   'P 1'
#
loop_
_entity.id
_entity.type
_entity.pdbx_description
1 polymer ?
#
loop_
_entity_poly.entity_id
_entity_poly.type
_entity_poly.pdbx_seq_one_letter_code
_entity_poly.pdbx_strand_id
1 'polypeptide(L)'
;MTEPMGLRMTSEDFGALARCRPAASALAVLRRGQISRRLLLLKGLADSARRAVPGLGAESAIAGWGLCVQAYAANPQAFEEVLLHPHAGVWLGRSLRALHGTGTDKDLAVDLTRLGTFGHAAALRAGLRPRLTLPAHDGLLWLPTLGGVRLPEGTGTVRLDGWILQLPDQETDLRENERDDGHRGGAARRFTPCRLTVPSAAPVPRLSVVVEDIDPYRDVHGFPVQDRQTPAQLAAWHTVLEQAWRLLDDLMPERAADCAVLWSALVPLQPGPRGRGRSSSTREAYGAVAAAPERDPVRLAETVLHETNHIALAALTDLVDLTDPHDRTLLRVGWRPDPRPLGAAFTGTHAHLGLLEFWSRVYHALDGAPARAAEARLHRYGRQVAAALRVLRRNEAALTSWGTYFLERMTDEAELHGFRVRRPRVIHPSVGSGIERSTPVRVIQGEGENIPPSGTAEARPPPPWSTGSAASSGSAVAQRADGAVNHGEEGAWAERVARRCACSETSNAAYCAQKPFVFISPIFEYQAVLVWLKSGRVAARSWPLSGAARGCPRHGAVPSNWSHLEPLLSESRPHRRRGVGRVVLSRPLPGGR
;
A
#
# COMPACT_ATOMS: atom_id res chain seq x y z
N MET A 1 -11.20 12.78 -25.18
CA MET A 1 -9.89 12.99 -24.51
C MET A 1 -10.21 13.48 -23.12
N THR A 2 -9.82 12.77 -22.07
CA THR A 2 -9.88 13.27 -20.69
C THR A 2 -8.45 13.56 -20.27
N GLU A 3 -8.21 14.78 -19.79
CA GLU A 3 -6.91 15.23 -19.30
C GLU A 3 -6.28 14.25 -18.29
N PRO A 4 -4.94 14.21 -18.16
CA PRO A 4 -4.30 13.45 -17.11
C PRO A 4 -4.93 13.81 -15.75
N MET A 5 -5.53 12.83 -15.09
CA MET A 5 -6.07 13.04 -13.75
C MET A 5 -4.91 13.15 -12.77
N GLY A 6 -4.45 14.38 -12.54
CA GLY A 6 -3.57 14.67 -11.42
C GLY A 6 -4.28 14.32 -10.11
N LEU A 7 -3.66 13.48 -9.29
CA LEU A 7 -4.13 13.26 -7.93
C LEU A 7 -3.82 14.53 -7.13
N ARG A 8 -4.87 15.13 -6.57
CA ARG A 8 -4.77 16.35 -5.77
C ARG A 8 -5.30 16.05 -4.39
N MET A 9 -4.51 16.43 -3.38
CA MET A 9 -4.90 16.39 -1.98
C MET A 9 -4.63 17.78 -1.41
N THR A 10 -5.56 18.30 -0.61
CA THR A 10 -5.37 19.59 0.04
C THR A 10 -4.34 19.46 1.16
N SER A 11 -3.70 20.57 1.55
CA SER A 11 -2.83 20.59 2.72
C SER A 11 -3.59 20.23 4.01
N GLU A 12 -4.87 20.57 4.06
CA GLU A 12 -5.77 20.21 5.15
C GLU A 12 -5.97 18.69 5.23
N ASP A 13 -6.34 18.04 4.11
CA ASP A 13 -6.51 16.58 4.02
C ASP A 13 -5.21 15.84 4.37
N PHE A 14 -4.08 16.34 3.88
CA PHE A 14 -2.76 15.80 4.18
C PHE A 14 -2.41 15.94 5.68
N GLY A 15 -2.70 17.11 6.27
CA GLY A 15 -2.55 17.33 7.69
C GLY A 15 -3.50 16.49 8.54
N ALA A 16 -4.72 16.25 8.06
CA ALA A 16 -5.71 15.41 8.73
C ALA A 16 -5.24 13.94 8.77
N LEU A 17 -4.71 13.43 7.64
CA LEU A 17 -3.99 12.15 7.59
C LEU A 17 -2.85 12.08 8.61
N ALA A 18 -2.04 13.14 8.72
CA ALA A 18 -0.93 13.21 9.68
C ALA A 18 -1.38 13.12 11.15
N ARG A 19 -2.56 13.67 11.46
CA ARG A 19 -3.22 13.57 12.77
C ARG A 19 -3.99 12.25 12.95
N CYS A 20 -3.85 11.30 12.02
CA CYS A 20 -4.59 10.06 11.98
C CYS A 20 -6.11 10.26 11.88
N ARG A 21 -6.60 11.35 11.28
CA ARG A 21 -8.03 11.59 11.05
C ARG A 21 -8.25 11.93 9.57
N PRO A 22 -8.05 10.97 8.65
CA PRO A 22 -8.19 11.26 7.23
C PRO A 22 -9.61 11.69 6.88
N ALA A 23 -9.75 12.74 6.07
CA ALA A 23 -11.05 13.07 5.49
C ALA A 23 -11.43 12.05 4.38
N ALA A 24 -12.72 11.89 4.10
CA ALA A 24 -13.20 11.03 3.03
C ALA A 24 -12.61 11.39 1.66
N SER A 25 -12.36 12.68 1.39
CA SER A 25 -11.65 13.17 0.20
C SER A 25 -10.22 12.64 0.12
N ALA A 26 -9.51 12.62 1.25
CA ALA A 26 -8.15 12.09 1.36
C ALA A 26 -8.14 10.58 1.07
N LEU A 27 -9.05 9.82 1.68
CA LEU A 27 -9.19 8.37 1.43
C LEU A 27 -9.51 8.07 -0.04
N ALA A 28 -10.35 8.88 -0.69
CA ALA A 28 -10.64 8.74 -2.11
C ALA A 28 -9.38 8.98 -2.98
N VAL A 29 -8.51 9.92 -2.60
CA VAL A 29 -7.21 10.12 -3.27
C VAL A 29 -6.31 8.90 -3.08
N LEU A 30 -6.21 8.36 -1.86
CA LEU A 30 -5.41 7.16 -1.59
C LEU A 30 -5.89 5.96 -2.42
N ARG A 31 -7.20 5.72 -2.48
CA ARG A 31 -7.80 4.65 -3.31
C ARG A 31 -7.46 4.82 -4.78
N ARG A 32 -7.65 6.03 -5.35
CA ARG A 32 -7.30 6.32 -6.75
C ARG A 32 -5.80 6.15 -7.02
N GLY A 33 -4.97 6.53 -6.06
CA GLY A 33 -3.53 6.29 -6.07
C GLY A 33 -3.18 4.82 -6.22
N GLN A 34 -3.80 3.96 -5.40
CA GLN A 34 -3.60 2.51 -5.46
C GLN A 34 -4.07 1.91 -6.79
N ILE A 35 -5.20 2.37 -7.33
CA ILE A 35 -5.66 1.93 -8.66
C ILE A 35 -4.64 2.30 -9.73
N SER A 36 -4.21 3.56 -9.77
CA SER A 36 -3.23 4.04 -10.75
C SER A 36 -1.93 3.24 -10.69
N ARG A 37 -1.39 3.06 -9.47
CA ARG A 37 -0.19 2.25 -9.22
C ARG A 37 -0.36 0.80 -9.71
N ARG A 38 -1.45 0.14 -9.34
CA ARG A 38 -1.69 -1.27 -9.70
C ARG A 38 -1.96 -1.46 -11.18
N LEU A 39 -2.60 -0.50 -11.87
CA LEU A 39 -2.72 -0.50 -13.33
C LEU A 39 -1.34 -0.47 -14.00
N LEU A 40 -0.43 0.38 -13.50
CA LEU A 40 0.95 0.44 -14.02
C LEU A 40 1.71 -0.85 -13.78
N LEU A 41 1.59 -1.44 -12.60
CA LEU A 41 2.21 -2.74 -12.31
C LEU A 41 1.64 -3.85 -13.20
N LEU A 42 0.33 -3.91 -13.38
CA LEU A 42 -0.34 -4.88 -14.25
C LEU A 42 0.10 -4.72 -15.72
N LYS A 43 0.18 -3.49 -16.21
CA LYS A 43 0.68 -3.20 -17.56
C LYS A 43 2.14 -3.61 -17.72
N GLY A 44 2.98 -3.25 -16.75
CA GLY A 44 4.39 -3.62 -16.74
C GLY A 44 4.58 -5.13 -16.75
N LEU A 45 3.77 -5.86 -15.96
CA LEU A 45 3.78 -7.32 -15.92
C LEU A 45 3.40 -7.90 -17.28
N ALA A 46 2.30 -7.44 -17.87
CA ALA A 46 1.84 -7.90 -19.17
C ALA A 46 2.84 -7.63 -20.30
N ASP A 47 3.50 -6.46 -20.28
CA ASP A 47 4.51 -6.11 -21.28
C ASP A 47 5.79 -6.94 -21.13
N SER A 48 6.23 -7.18 -19.90
CA SER A 48 7.42 -7.98 -19.63
C SER A 48 7.16 -9.47 -19.86
N ALA A 49 5.97 -9.98 -19.53
CA ALA A 49 5.56 -11.36 -19.82
C ALA A 49 5.64 -11.68 -21.33
N ARG A 50 5.22 -10.74 -22.19
CA ARG A 50 5.34 -10.88 -23.65
C ARG A 50 6.78 -10.99 -24.15
N ARG A 51 7.75 -10.46 -23.39
CA ARG A 51 9.17 -10.42 -23.77
C ARG A 51 9.98 -11.56 -23.15
N ALA A 52 9.58 -12.06 -21.99
CA ALA A 52 10.46 -12.81 -21.10
C ALA A 52 10.40 -14.33 -21.22
N VAL A 53 9.34 -14.94 -21.78
CA VAL A 53 9.21 -16.42 -21.78
C VAL A 53 8.55 -16.92 -23.07
N PRO A 54 9.20 -17.79 -23.87
CA PRO A 54 8.51 -18.61 -24.86
C PRO A 54 7.82 -19.81 -24.17
N GLY A 55 6.54 -20.07 -24.48
CA GLY A 55 5.78 -21.23 -23.99
C GLY A 55 4.35 -20.93 -23.53
N LEU A 56 3.62 -21.95 -23.05
CA LEU A 56 2.19 -21.89 -22.69
C LEU A 56 1.83 -20.85 -21.61
N GLY A 57 2.76 -20.55 -20.69
CA GLY A 57 2.58 -19.49 -19.70
C GLY A 57 2.46 -18.08 -20.32
N ALA A 58 3.15 -17.84 -21.44
CA ALA A 58 3.08 -16.57 -22.15
C ALA A 58 1.77 -16.42 -22.94
N GLU A 59 1.27 -17.51 -23.54
CA GLU A 59 -0.04 -17.50 -24.21
C GLU A 59 -1.17 -17.20 -23.22
N SER A 60 -1.13 -17.85 -22.05
CA SER A 60 -2.07 -17.61 -20.94
C SER A 60 -2.01 -16.17 -20.45
N ALA A 61 -0.80 -15.61 -20.32
CA ALA A 61 -0.59 -14.21 -19.93
C ALA A 61 -1.11 -13.22 -20.98
N ILE A 62 -0.91 -13.48 -22.28
CA ILE A 62 -1.43 -12.66 -23.38
C ILE A 62 -2.96 -12.68 -23.39
N ALA A 63 -3.57 -13.86 -23.28
CA ALA A 63 -5.02 -14.01 -23.22
C ALA A 63 -5.59 -13.31 -21.97
N GLY A 64 -4.97 -13.51 -20.80
CA GLY A 64 -5.33 -12.85 -19.55
C GLY A 64 -5.28 -11.33 -19.65
N TRP A 65 -4.21 -10.77 -20.25
CA TRP A 65 -4.14 -9.34 -20.53
C TRP A 65 -5.28 -8.86 -21.45
N GLY A 66 -5.59 -9.61 -22.50
CA GLY A 66 -6.72 -9.32 -23.39
C GLY A 66 -8.05 -9.24 -22.62
N LEU A 67 -8.28 -10.17 -21.69
CA LEU A 67 -9.45 -10.16 -20.81
C LEU A 67 -9.46 -8.96 -19.87
N CYS A 68 -8.33 -8.55 -19.31
CA CYS A 68 -8.24 -7.32 -18.51
C CYS A 68 -8.67 -6.07 -19.29
N VAL A 69 -8.21 -5.95 -20.54
CA VAL A 69 -8.59 -4.82 -21.42
C VAL A 69 -10.10 -4.82 -21.69
N GLN A 70 -10.66 -6.00 -22.01
CA GLN A 70 -12.11 -6.14 -22.25
C GLN A 70 -12.93 -5.85 -20.99
N ALA A 71 -12.51 -6.37 -19.84
CA ALA A 71 -13.17 -6.15 -18.55
C ALA A 71 -13.19 -4.66 -18.18
N TYR A 72 -12.05 -3.98 -18.29
CA TYR A 72 -11.97 -2.53 -18.04
C TYR A 72 -12.84 -1.72 -18.99
N ALA A 73 -12.90 -2.10 -20.28
CA ALA A 73 -13.74 -1.43 -21.27
C ALA A 73 -15.24 -1.63 -21.01
N ALA A 74 -15.64 -2.82 -20.56
CA ALA A 74 -17.03 -3.17 -20.28
C ALA A 74 -17.53 -2.56 -18.95
N ASN A 75 -16.73 -2.67 -17.88
CA ASN A 75 -17.07 -2.16 -16.56
C ASN A 75 -15.81 -1.80 -15.75
N PRO A 76 -15.36 -0.53 -15.80
CA PRO A 76 -14.18 -0.07 -15.07
C PRO A 76 -14.28 -0.30 -13.56
N GLN A 77 -15.46 -0.10 -12.97
CA GLN A 77 -15.67 -0.24 -11.52
C GLN A 77 -15.49 -1.69 -11.08
N ALA A 78 -16.10 -2.65 -11.79
CA ALA A 78 -15.94 -4.07 -11.50
C ALA A 78 -14.49 -4.54 -11.70
N PHE A 79 -13.80 -4.02 -12.71
CA PHE A 79 -12.37 -4.28 -12.90
C PHE A 79 -11.53 -3.74 -11.73
N GLU A 80 -11.79 -2.50 -11.30
CA GLU A 80 -11.09 -1.88 -10.17
C GLU A 80 -11.27 -2.65 -8.86
N GLU A 81 -12.44 -3.26 -8.63
CA GLU A 81 -12.68 -4.13 -7.47
C GLU A 81 -11.76 -5.35 -7.47
N VAL A 82 -11.56 -5.99 -8.63
CA VAL A 82 -10.61 -7.12 -8.76
C VAL A 82 -9.16 -6.63 -8.64
N LEU A 83 -8.85 -5.48 -9.23
CA LEU A 83 -7.52 -4.87 -9.14
C LEU A 83 -7.16 -4.50 -7.70
N LEU A 84 -8.12 -4.03 -6.91
CA LEU A 84 -7.96 -3.67 -5.50
C LEU A 84 -8.06 -4.87 -4.54
N HIS A 85 -8.27 -6.09 -5.04
CA HIS A 85 -8.09 -7.30 -4.23
C HIS A 85 -6.71 -7.24 -3.55
N PRO A 86 -6.59 -7.27 -2.21
CA PRO A 86 -5.37 -6.84 -1.53
C PRO A 86 -4.11 -7.52 -2.05
N HIS A 87 -4.13 -8.84 -2.16
CA HIS A 87 -3.01 -9.68 -2.56
C HIS A 87 -2.65 -9.61 -4.05
N ALA A 88 -3.49 -9.00 -4.90
CA ALA A 88 -3.11 -8.69 -6.28
C ALA A 88 -1.88 -7.76 -6.32
N GLY A 89 -1.77 -6.82 -5.39
CA GLY A 89 -0.58 -5.95 -5.29
C GLY A 89 0.71 -6.71 -4.95
N VAL A 90 0.60 -7.74 -4.10
CA VAL A 90 1.72 -8.62 -3.71
C VAL A 90 2.18 -9.44 -4.91
N TRP A 91 1.24 -10.10 -5.59
CA TRP A 91 1.51 -10.86 -6.81
C TRP A 91 2.20 -10.01 -7.88
N LEU A 92 1.65 -8.84 -8.20
CA LEU A 92 2.19 -7.94 -9.20
C LEU A 92 3.61 -7.48 -8.84
N GLY A 93 3.83 -7.07 -7.58
CA GLY A 93 5.15 -6.65 -7.10
C GLY A 93 6.19 -7.76 -7.14
N ARG A 94 5.83 -8.96 -6.67
CA ARG A 94 6.68 -10.16 -6.71
C ARG A 94 7.07 -10.52 -8.13
N SER A 95 6.09 -10.61 -9.04
CA SER A 95 6.31 -11.00 -10.43
C SER A 95 7.23 -10.02 -11.16
N LEU A 96 7.03 -8.71 -10.96
CA LEU A 96 7.88 -7.69 -11.56
C LEU A 96 9.31 -7.69 -10.99
N ARG A 97 9.48 -7.91 -9.68
CA ARG A 97 10.82 -8.04 -9.09
C ARG A 97 11.57 -9.23 -9.68
N ALA A 98 10.91 -10.37 -9.83
CA ALA A 98 11.49 -11.56 -10.47
C ALA A 98 11.90 -11.29 -11.93
N LEU A 99 11.01 -10.68 -12.72
CA LEU A 99 11.31 -10.29 -14.11
C LEU A 99 12.46 -9.28 -14.25
N HIS A 100 12.70 -8.46 -13.23
CA HIS A 100 13.81 -7.50 -13.20
C HIS A 100 15.06 -8.01 -12.48
N GLY A 101 15.11 -9.30 -12.09
CA GLY A 101 16.28 -9.89 -11.43
C GLY A 101 16.53 -9.40 -10.00
N THR A 102 15.52 -8.80 -9.37
CA THR A 102 15.58 -8.29 -7.98
C THR A 102 14.79 -9.14 -6.99
N GLY A 103 14.19 -10.24 -7.46
CA GLY A 103 13.46 -11.22 -6.67
C GLY A 103 13.71 -12.64 -7.17
N THR A 104 13.18 -13.63 -6.44
CA THR A 104 13.26 -15.04 -6.84
C THR A 104 12.42 -15.31 -8.09
N ASP A 105 12.96 -16.09 -9.02
CA ASP A 105 12.34 -16.50 -10.28
C ASP A 105 11.72 -17.93 -10.23
N LYS A 106 11.89 -18.65 -9.12
CA LYS A 106 11.50 -20.06 -8.96
C LYS A 106 10.06 -20.35 -9.39
N ASP A 107 9.12 -19.46 -9.06
CA ASP A 107 7.69 -19.63 -9.35
C ASP A 107 7.19 -18.67 -10.44
N LEU A 108 8.09 -18.01 -11.17
CA LEU A 108 7.72 -16.95 -12.12
C LEU A 108 6.76 -17.44 -13.21
N ALA A 109 6.94 -18.66 -13.72
CA ALA A 109 6.02 -19.23 -14.71
C ALA A 109 4.59 -19.37 -14.17
N VAL A 110 4.44 -19.81 -12.91
CA VAL A 110 3.14 -19.93 -12.23
C VAL A 110 2.54 -18.54 -11.98
N ASP A 111 3.37 -17.59 -11.53
CA ASP A 111 2.98 -16.20 -11.32
C ASP A 111 2.49 -15.55 -12.63
N LEU A 112 3.11 -15.85 -13.77
CA LEU A 112 2.68 -15.33 -15.08
C LEU A 112 1.35 -15.96 -15.55
N THR A 113 1.16 -17.26 -15.33
CA THR A 113 -0.12 -17.95 -15.62
C THR A 113 -1.30 -17.29 -14.89
N ARG A 114 -1.07 -16.75 -13.68
CA ARG A 114 -2.10 -16.08 -12.88
C ARG A 114 -2.62 -14.77 -13.48
N LEU A 115 -1.94 -14.20 -14.47
CA LEU A 115 -2.53 -13.13 -15.28
C LEU A 115 -3.77 -13.61 -16.04
N GLY A 116 -3.77 -14.88 -16.46
CA GLY A 116 -4.94 -15.55 -17.03
C GLY A 116 -6.11 -15.63 -16.04
N THR A 117 -5.87 -16.14 -14.84
CA THR A 117 -6.93 -16.26 -13.82
C THR A 117 -7.43 -14.90 -13.33
N PHE A 118 -6.53 -13.92 -13.20
CA PHE A 118 -6.88 -12.53 -12.88
C PHE A 118 -7.77 -11.93 -13.97
N GLY A 119 -7.38 -12.04 -15.24
CA GLY A 119 -8.16 -11.54 -16.37
C GLY A 119 -9.53 -12.21 -16.49
N HIS A 120 -9.60 -13.53 -16.25
CA HIS A 120 -10.85 -14.28 -16.23
C HIS A 120 -11.80 -13.79 -15.12
N ALA A 121 -11.29 -13.63 -13.89
CA ALA A 121 -12.08 -13.13 -12.78
C ALA A 121 -12.58 -11.69 -13.03
N ALA A 122 -11.72 -10.83 -13.59
CA ALA A 122 -12.10 -9.47 -13.98
C ALA A 122 -13.19 -9.43 -15.06
N ALA A 123 -13.08 -10.28 -16.09
CA ALA A 123 -14.07 -10.38 -17.15
C ALA A 123 -15.43 -10.87 -16.62
N LEU A 124 -15.44 -11.88 -15.74
CA LEU A 124 -16.67 -12.35 -15.09
C LEU A 124 -17.34 -11.26 -14.24
N ARG A 125 -16.54 -10.53 -13.43
CA ARG A 125 -17.03 -9.40 -12.63
C ARG A 125 -17.57 -8.27 -13.51
N ALA A 126 -17.00 -8.07 -14.70
CA ALA A 126 -17.49 -7.11 -15.69
C ALA A 126 -18.72 -7.59 -16.48
N GLY A 127 -19.28 -8.77 -16.17
CA GLY A 127 -20.47 -9.31 -16.83
C GLY A 127 -20.21 -9.98 -18.18
N LEU A 128 -18.95 -10.28 -18.50
CA LEU A 128 -18.55 -10.97 -19.73
C LEU A 128 -18.56 -12.49 -19.53
N ARG A 129 -18.55 -13.24 -20.64
CA ARG A 129 -18.39 -14.70 -20.67
C ARG A 129 -17.03 -15.08 -21.29
N PRO A 130 -15.92 -14.96 -20.54
CA PRO A 130 -14.58 -15.28 -21.03
C PRO A 130 -14.38 -16.78 -21.27
N ARG A 131 -13.52 -17.13 -22.23
CA ARG A 131 -13.07 -18.50 -22.45
C ARG A 131 -11.56 -18.57 -22.36
N LEU A 132 -11.05 -19.50 -21.56
CA LEU A 132 -9.62 -19.58 -21.29
C LEU A 132 -9.21 -21.01 -20.95
N THR A 133 -8.04 -21.42 -21.44
CA THR A 133 -7.40 -22.68 -21.07
C THR A 133 -6.09 -22.34 -20.37
N LEU A 134 -5.86 -22.91 -19.18
CA LEU A 134 -4.70 -22.59 -18.34
C LEU A 134 -4.03 -23.85 -17.84
N PRO A 135 -2.69 -23.86 -17.68
CA PRO A 135 -2.03 -24.92 -16.94
C PRO A 135 -2.49 -24.90 -15.48
N ALA A 136 -2.76 -26.08 -14.94
CA ALA A 136 -3.10 -26.27 -13.54
C ALA A 136 -1.80 -26.43 -12.75
N HIS A 137 -1.55 -25.47 -11.86
CA HIS A 137 -0.41 -25.51 -10.95
C HIS A 137 -0.90 -25.74 -9.52
N ASP A 138 -0.18 -26.58 -8.77
CA ASP A 138 -0.36 -26.82 -7.32
C ASP A 138 -1.77 -27.23 -6.90
N GLY A 139 -2.54 -27.83 -7.82
CA GLY A 139 -3.90 -28.31 -7.57
C GLY A 139 -4.87 -27.22 -7.11
N LEU A 140 -4.60 -25.92 -7.35
CA LEU A 140 -5.49 -24.81 -6.97
C LEU A 140 -5.72 -23.88 -8.16
N LEU A 141 -6.96 -23.85 -8.65
CA LEU A 141 -7.41 -22.77 -9.51
C LEU A 141 -7.92 -21.63 -8.63
N TRP A 142 -7.14 -20.56 -8.50
CA TRP A 142 -7.53 -19.35 -7.77
C TRP A 142 -8.03 -18.26 -8.72
N LEU A 143 -9.19 -17.67 -8.40
CA LEU A 143 -9.83 -16.57 -9.12
C LEU A 143 -10.06 -15.40 -8.14
N PRO A 144 -9.27 -14.30 -8.23
CA PRO A 144 -9.36 -13.20 -7.27
C PRO A 144 -10.78 -12.67 -7.14
N THR A 145 -11.21 -12.39 -5.91
CA THR A 145 -12.58 -12.01 -5.51
C THR A 145 -13.68 -13.05 -5.73
N LEU A 146 -13.42 -14.16 -6.44
CA LEU A 146 -14.41 -15.20 -6.76
C LEU A 146 -14.18 -16.49 -5.98
N GLY A 147 -12.98 -16.68 -5.43
CA GLY A 147 -12.60 -17.81 -4.59
C GLY A 147 -11.57 -18.71 -5.26
N GLY A 148 -11.63 -20.00 -4.97
CA GLY A 148 -10.76 -20.99 -5.61
C GLY A 148 -11.41 -22.35 -5.74
N VAL A 149 -10.77 -23.23 -6.50
CA VAL A 149 -11.17 -24.63 -6.68
C VAL A 149 -9.96 -25.53 -6.48
N ARG A 150 -10.06 -26.48 -5.54
CA ARG A 150 -9.11 -27.59 -5.41
C ARG A 150 -9.33 -28.50 -6.61
N LEU A 151 -8.31 -28.65 -7.42
CA LEU A 151 -8.34 -29.54 -8.58
C LEU A 151 -7.95 -30.95 -8.14
N PRO A 152 -8.48 -32.00 -8.80
CA PRO A 152 -8.02 -33.37 -8.60
C PRO A 152 -6.51 -33.51 -8.86
N GLU A 153 -5.85 -34.43 -8.15
CA GLU A 153 -4.44 -34.72 -8.38
C GLU A 153 -4.19 -35.14 -9.84
N GLY A 154 -3.05 -34.73 -10.40
CA GLY A 154 -2.71 -35.01 -11.80
C GLY A 154 -3.41 -34.13 -12.84
N THR A 155 -4.30 -33.21 -12.45
CA THR A 155 -4.86 -32.22 -13.37
C THR A 155 -3.75 -31.35 -13.93
N GLY A 156 -3.44 -31.47 -15.22
CA GLY A 156 -2.41 -30.66 -15.89
C GLY A 156 -2.91 -29.37 -16.52
N THR A 157 -4.18 -29.34 -16.94
CA THR A 157 -4.79 -28.21 -17.64
C THR A 157 -6.24 -28.06 -17.21
N VAL A 158 -6.70 -26.81 -17.07
CA VAL A 158 -8.11 -26.46 -16.82
C VAL A 158 -8.65 -25.64 -17.97
N ARG A 159 -9.92 -25.86 -18.31
CA ARG A 159 -10.65 -25.03 -19.28
C ARG A 159 -11.79 -24.31 -18.57
N LEU A 160 -11.93 -23.02 -18.84
CA LEU A 160 -12.98 -22.16 -18.29
C LEU A 160 -13.83 -21.62 -19.43
N ASP A 161 -15.15 -21.78 -19.34
CA ASP A 161 -16.14 -21.15 -20.23
C ASP A 161 -17.16 -20.36 -19.40
N GLY A 162 -16.89 -19.07 -19.21
CA GLY A 162 -17.60 -18.22 -18.28
C GLY A 162 -17.43 -18.73 -16.85
N TRP A 163 -18.55 -19.07 -16.23
CA TRP A 163 -18.60 -19.63 -14.88
C TRP A 163 -18.41 -21.15 -14.84
N ILE A 164 -18.24 -21.82 -15.98
CA ILE A 164 -18.10 -23.28 -16.01
C ILE A 164 -16.61 -23.64 -16.04
N LEU A 165 -16.16 -24.40 -15.04
CA LEU A 165 -14.88 -25.10 -15.03
C LEU A 165 -15.08 -26.47 -15.66
N GLN A 166 -14.33 -26.76 -16.72
CA GLN A 166 -14.32 -28.02 -17.43
C GLN A 166 -13.02 -28.77 -17.11
N LEU A 167 -13.18 -29.96 -16.56
CA LEU A 167 -12.14 -30.96 -16.33
C LEU A 167 -12.44 -32.18 -17.22
N PRO A 168 -11.47 -33.09 -17.47
CA PRO A 168 -11.65 -34.19 -18.42
C PRO A 168 -12.92 -35.02 -18.21
N ASP A 169 -13.30 -35.26 -16.95
CA ASP A 169 -14.42 -36.14 -16.59
C ASP A 169 -15.55 -35.41 -15.83
N GLN A 170 -15.49 -34.08 -15.68
CA GLN A 170 -16.49 -33.32 -14.92
C GLN A 170 -16.58 -31.84 -15.33
N GLU A 171 -17.77 -31.26 -15.17
CA GLU A 171 -18.01 -29.83 -15.23
C GLU A 171 -18.45 -29.29 -13.86
N THR A 172 -17.97 -28.12 -13.48
CA THR A 172 -18.29 -27.47 -12.21
C THR A 172 -18.73 -26.03 -12.45
N ASP A 173 -19.95 -25.67 -12.03
CA ASP A 173 -20.42 -24.28 -12.06
C ASP A 173 -19.82 -23.50 -10.87
N LEU A 174 -18.98 -22.53 -11.19
CA LEU A 174 -18.32 -21.62 -10.25
C LEU A 174 -19.30 -20.62 -9.60
N ARG A 175 -20.61 -20.73 -9.80
CA ARG A 175 -21.64 -19.97 -9.07
C ARG A 175 -22.29 -20.79 -7.97
N GLU A 176 -22.36 -22.12 -8.14
CA GLU A 176 -22.99 -23.02 -7.17
C GLU A 176 -22.08 -23.24 -5.95
N ASN A 177 -22.59 -23.00 -4.76
CA ASN A 177 -21.88 -23.36 -3.54
C ASN A 177 -21.81 -24.88 -3.45
N GLU A 178 -20.72 -25.43 -2.91
CA GLU A 178 -20.70 -26.87 -2.59
C GLU A 178 -21.91 -27.22 -1.75
N ARG A 179 -22.63 -28.24 -2.19
CA ARG A 179 -23.41 -29.06 -1.28
C ARG A 179 -22.40 -29.97 -0.58
N ASP A 180 -22.48 -30.07 0.75
CA ASP A 180 -21.59 -30.88 1.58
C ASP A 180 -21.93 -32.38 1.37
N ASP A 181 -21.73 -32.86 0.15
CA ASP A 181 -22.26 -34.15 -0.30
C ASP A 181 -21.29 -35.28 0.01
N GLY A 182 -20.60 -35.25 1.16
CA GLY A 182 -19.89 -36.40 1.77
C GLY A 182 -18.89 -37.20 0.92
N HIS A 183 -18.63 -36.83 -0.34
CA HIS A 183 -17.88 -37.64 -1.28
C HIS A 183 -16.38 -37.40 -1.07
N ARG A 184 -15.79 -38.31 -0.31
CA ARG A 184 -14.34 -38.49 -0.23
C ARG A 184 -13.85 -39.16 -1.52
N GLY A 185 -13.66 -38.37 -2.57
CA GLY A 185 -12.90 -38.82 -3.75
C GLY A 185 -13.19 -38.06 -5.05
N GLY A 186 -12.13 -37.56 -5.69
CA GLY A 186 -12.07 -37.28 -7.14
C GLY A 186 -12.72 -35.99 -7.68
N ALA A 187 -13.68 -35.39 -6.99
CA ALA A 187 -14.37 -34.20 -7.49
C ALA A 187 -13.62 -32.89 -7.19
N ALA A 188 -13.76 -31.90 -8.08
CA ALA A 188 -13.19 -30.56 -7.88
C ALA A 188 -13.89 -29.86 -6.70
N ARG A 189 -13.12 -29.39 -5.71
CA ARG A 189 -13.68 -28.83 -4.48
C ARG A 189 -13.72 -27.30 -4.51
N ARG A 190 -14.89 -26.67 -4.44
CA ARG A 190 -15.02 -25.20 -4.52
C ARG A 190 -14.88 -24.53 -3.15
N PHE A 191 -14.12 -23.44 -3.14
CA PHE A 191 -13.93 -22.56 -2.00
C PHE A 191 -14.46 -21.16 -2.32
N THR A 192 -15.56 -20.78 -1.69
CA THR A 192 -16.11 -19.43 -1.82
C THR A 192 -15.47 -18.46 -0.83
N PRO A 193 -15.25 -17.18 -1.20
CA PRO A 193 -14.80 -16.18 -0.25
C PRO A 193 -15.85 -15.99 0.86
N CYS A 194 -15.43 -16.04 2.12
CA CYS A 194 -16.32 -15.75 3.24
C CYS A 194 -16.30 -14.24 3.51
N ARG A 195 -17.47 -13.62 3.65
CA ARG A 195 -17.60 -12.19 3.95
C ARG A 195 -18.27 -11.99 5.31
N LEU A 196 -17.59 -11.29 6.20
CA LEU A 196 -18.16 -10.80 7.45
C LEU A 196 -18.71 -9.39 7.20
N THR A 197 -19.97 -9.19 7.55
CA THR A 197 -20.62 -7.88 7.48
C THR A 197 -21.10 -7.53 8.87
N VAL A 198 -20.79 -6.32 9.31
CA VAL A 198 -21.30 -5.75 10.56
C VAL A 198 -22.12 -4.51 10.19
N PRO A 199 -23.42 -4.48 10.54
CA PRO A 199 -24.23 -3.28 10.34
C PRO A 199 -23.70 -2.18 11.25
N SER A 200 -23.88 -0.93 10.83
CA SER A 200 -23.51 0.23 11.63
C SER A 200 -24.70 1.18 11.72
N ALA A 201 -24.75 1.98 12.79
CA ALA A 201 -25.77 3.02 12.93
C ALA A 201 -25.52 4.11 11.87
N ALA A 202 -26.57 4.50 11.13
CA ALA A 202 -26.46 5.63 10.21
C ALA A 202 -26.01 6.88 10.98
N PRO A 203 -25.02 7.67 10.50
CA PRO A 203 -24.49 7.72 9.13
C PRO A 203 -23.21 6.92 8.84
N VAL A 204 -22.76 6.04 9.75
CA VAL A 204 -21.50 5.30 9.58
C VAL A 204 -21.68 4.15 8.56
N PRO A 205 -20.74 3.96 7.62
CA PRO A 205 -20.84 2.88 6.64
C PRO A 205 -20.74 1.50 7.31
N ARG A 206 -21.51 0.54 6.79
CA ARG A 206 -21.39 -0.86 7.20
C ARG A 206 -19.96 -1.37 7.00
N LEU A 207 -19.44 -2.17 7.94
CA LEU A 207 -18.20 -2.91 7.71
C LEU A 207 -18.48 -4.13 6.83
N SER A 208 -17.60 -4.40 5.88
CA SER A 208 -17.74 -5.53 4.96
C SER A 208 -16.35 -6.07 4.57
N VAL A 209 -15.87 -7.08 5.29
CA VAL A 209 -14.52 -7.64 5.14
C VAL A 209 -14.57 -9.08 4.62
N VAL A 210 -13.69 -9.42 3.70
CA VAL A 210 -13.49 -10.81 3.26
C VAL A 210 -12.52 -11.49 4.20
N VAL A 211 -12.87 -12.66 4.73
CA VAL A 211 -11.91 -13.52 5.42
C VAL A 211 -11.09 -14.23 4.35
N GLU A 212 -9.82 -13.87 4.29
CA GLU A 212 -8.89 -14.36 3.28
C GLU A 212 -8.10 -15.56 3.81
N ASP A 213 -8.60 -16.74 3.49
CA ASP A 213 -8.03 -18.04 3.84
C ASP A 213 -7.73 -18.92 2.61
N ILE A 214 -7.84 -18.36 1.40
CA ILE A 214 -7.66 -19.07 0.12
C ILE A 214 -6.43 -18.54 -0.63
N ASP A 215 -6.24 -17.22 -0.62
CA ASP A 215 -5.32 -16.55 -1.54
C ASP A 215 -3.89 -17.09 -1.38
N PRO A 216 -3.25 -17.47 -2.49
CA PRO A 216 -1.92 -18.07 -2.49
C PRO A 216 -0.78 -17.08 -2.16
N TYR A 217 -1.04 -15.78 -2.10
CA TYR A 217 -0.07 -14.74 -1.70
C TYR A 217 -0.39 -14.13 -0.33
N ARG A 218 -1.30 -14.75 0.45
CA ARG A 218 -1.70 -14.24 1.77
C ARG A 218 -0.65 -14.36 2.86
N ASP A 219 0.44 -15.09 2.61
CA ASP A 219 1.53 -15.31 3.56
C ASP A 219 2.61 -14.19 3.54
N VAL A 220 2.28 -13.01 3.01
CA VAL A 220 3.17 -11.84 2.92
C VAL A 220 3.44 -11.14 4.26
N HIS A 221 2.70 -11.49 5.31
CA HIS A 221 2.69 -10.77 6.59
C HIS A 221 3.88 -11.11 7.52
N GLY A 222 4.78 -11.99 7.11
CA GLY A 222 5.94 -12.41 7.92
C GLY A 222 5.56 -13.25 9.15
N PHE A 223 4.32 -13.73 9.21
CA PHE A 223 3.81 -14.64 10.23
C PHE A 223 3.06 -15.80 9.57
N PRO A 224 3.09 -17.00 10.18
CA PRO A 224 2.32 -18.12 9.66
C PRO A 224 0.83 -17.80 9.64
N VAL A 225 0.20 -18.03 8.50
CA VAL A 225 -1.25 -17.87 8.30
C VAL A 225 -1.97 -19.15 8.75
N GLN A 226 -3.25 -19.03 9.08
CA GLN A 226 -4.10 -20.20 9.30
C GLN A 226 -4.55 -20.79 7.95
N ASP A 227 -4.93 -22.05 8.01
CA ASP A 227 -5.66 -22.72 6.94
C ASP A 227 -7.11 -22.21 6.87
N ARG A 228 -7.88 -22.84 5.99
CA ARG A 228 -9.30 -22.58 5.80
C ARG A 228 -10.04 -22.52 7.14
N GLN A 229 -10.79 -21.44 7.35
CA GLN A 229 -11.53 -21.24 8.57
C GLN A 229 -12.78 -22.14 8.60
N THR A 230 -12.97 -22.81 9.73
CA THR A 230 -14.18 -23.58 10.03
C THR A 230 -15.37 -22.66 10.29
N PRO A 231 -16.63 -23.14 10.16
CA PRO A 231 -17.81 -22.36 10.51
C PRO A 231 -17.77 -21.79 11.93
N ALA A 232 -17.25 -22.54 12.90
CA ALA A 232 -17.09 -22.07 14.29
C ALA A 232 -16.08 -20.93 14.42
N GLN A 233 -14.96 -20.99 13.70
CA GLN A 233 -13.98 -19.90 13.67
C GLN A 233 -14.54 -18.64 13.01
N LEU A 234 -15.29 -18.79 11.91
CA LEU A 234 -15.95 -17.68 11.23
C LEU A 234 -17.00 -17.02 12.14
N ALA A 235 -17.80 -17.81 12.86
CA ALA A 235 -18.77 -17.29 13.84
C ALA A 235 -18.08 -16.56 15.01
N ALA A 236 -16.94 -17.07 15.49
CA ALA A 236 -16.15 -16.40 16.52
C ALA A 236 -15.60 -15.05 16.03
N TRP A 237 -15.04 -15.00 14.82
CA TRP A 237 -14.61 -13.75 14.18
C TRP A 237 -15.75 -12.76 14.04
N HIS A 238 -16.91 -13.21 13.55
CA HIS A 238 -18.09 -12.36 13.39
C HIS A 238 -18.53 -11.76 14.72
N THR A 239 -18.63 -12.58 15.77
CA THR A 239 -19.05 -12.15 17.12
C THR A 239 -18.14 -11.07 17.70
N VAL A 240 -16.82 -11.28 17.69
CA VAL A 240 -15.89 -10.28 18.25
C VAL A 240 -15.82 -9.02 17.38
N LEU A 241 -15.95 -9.17 16.06
CA LEU A 241 -15.96 -8.05 15.13
C LEU A 241 -17.18 -7.15 15.35
N GLU A 242 -18.37 -7.73 15.55
CA GLU A 242 -19.56 -6.96 15.89
C GLU A 242 -19.39 -6.15 17.18
N GLN A 243 -18.82 -6.76 18.22
CA GLN A 243 -18.58 -6.10 19.50
C GLN A 243 -17.54 -4.97 19.38
N ALA A 244 -16.43 -5.23 18.68
CA ALA A 244 -15.41 -4.23 18.41
C ALA A 244 -15.96 -3.06 17.57
N TRP A 245 -16.83 -3.35 16.60
CA TRP A 245 -17.43 -2.31 15.75
C TRP A 245 -18.42 -1.44 16.51
N ARG A 246 -19.28 -2.03 17.36
CA ARG A 246 -20.17 -1.25 18.25
C ARG A 246 -19.37 -0.30 19.13
N LEU A 247 -18.27 -0.78 19.72
CA LEU A 247 -17.36 0.05 20.51
C LEU A 247 -16.77 1.21 19.69
N LEU A 248 -16.33 0.96 18.46
CA LEU A 248 -15.79 1.99 17.58
C LEU A 248 -16.86 2.97 17.11
N ASP A 249 -18.08 2.52 16.85
CA ASP A 249 -19.21 3.38 16.46
C ASP A 249 -19.61 4.30 17.62
N ASP A 250 -19.66 3.77 18.85
CA ASP A 250 -20.01 4.54 20.06
C ASP A 250 -18.92 5.55 20.42
N LEU A 251 -17.64 5.12 20.37
CA LEU A 251 -16.53 5.96 20.81
C LEU A 251 -15.96 6.84 19.72
N MET A 252 -15.92 6.40 18.46
CA MET A 252 -15.15 7.05 17.39
C MET A 252 -15.79 6.84 16.00
N PRO A 253 -17.03 7.29 15.76
CA PRO A 253 -17.79 6.95 14.55
C PRO A 253 -17.10 7.38 13.25
N GLU A 254 -16.40 8.52 13.25
CA GLU A 254 -15.60 8.97 12.10
C GLU A 254 -14.45 8.00 11.79
N ARG A 255 -13.76 7.50 12.82
CA ARG A 255 -12.68 6.51 12.64
C ARG A 255 -13.21 5.15 12.25
N ALA A 256 -14.38 4.74 12.75
CA ALA A 256 -15.05 3.53 12.29
C ALA A 256 -15.35 3.62 10.77
N ALA A 257 -15.85 4.76 10.31
CA ALA A 257 -16.10 5.02 8.89
C ALA A 257 -14.81 4.92 8.05
N ASP A 258 -13.71 5.54 8.51
CA ASP A 258 -12.41 5.45 7.83
C ASP A 258 -11.92 4.00 7.73
N CYS A 259 -12.06 3.24 8.83
CA CYS A 259 -11.66 1.83 8.88
C CYS A 259 -12.50 0.98 7.93
N ALA A 260 -13.81 1.21 7.82
CA ALA A 260 -14.67 0.50 6.87
C ALA A 260 -14.28 0.77 5.41
N VAL A 261 -13.78 1.97 5.10
CA VAL A 261 -13.29 2.31 3.75
C VAL A 261 -11.94 1.65 3.44
N LEU A 262 -11.05 1.59 4.43
CA LEU A 262 -9.69 1.09 4.25
C LEU A 262 -9.58 -0.43 4.37
N TRP A 263 -10.40 -1.08 5.20
CA TRP A 263 -10.28 -2.49 5.52
C TRP A 263 -11.22 -3.36 4.68
N SER A 264 -10.65 -4.14 3.76
CA SER A 264 -11.39 -4.99 2.83
C SER A 264 -11.16 -6.48 3.03
N ALA A 265 -10.04 -6.88 3.65
CA ALA A 265 -9.74 -8.28 3.94
C ALA A 265 -9.13 -8.52 5.32
N LEU A 266 -9.57 -9.58 5.98
CA LEU A 266 -9.00 -10.13 7.21
C LEU A 266 -8.21 -11.41 6.86
N VAL A 267 -6.90 -11.44 7.12
CA VAL A 267 -6.07 -12.64 6.96
C VAL A 267 -5.86 -13.29 8.34
N PRO A 268 -6.42 -14.49 8.61
CA PRO A 268 -6.26 -15.13 9.90
C PRO A 268 -4.83 -15.62 10.11
N LEU A 269 -4.16 -15.16 11.18
CA LEU A 269 -2.81 -15.58 11.55
C LEU A 269 -2.81 -16.67 12.62
N GLN A 270 -1.76 -17.49 12.62
CA GLN A 270 -1.47 -18.35 13.76
C GLN A 270 -1.08 -17.50 14.98
N PRO A 271 -1.65 -17.75 16.16
CA PRO A 271 -1.26 -17.08 17.39
C PRO A 271 0.24 -17.18 17.67
N GLY A 272 0.78 -16.17 18.36
CA GLY A 272 2.15 -16.24 18.85
C GLY A 272 2.32 -17.24 20.00
N PRO A 273 3.58 -17.54 20.39
CA PRO A 273 3.87 -18.37 21.55
C PRO A 273 3.09 -17.91 22.78
N ARG A 274 2.50 -18.85 23.53
CA ARG A 274 1.61 -18.59 24.67
C ARG A 274 0.33 -17.81 24.31
N GLY A 275 -0.19 -18.00 23.10
CA GLY A 275 -1.46 -17.40 22.66
C GLY A 275 -1.40 -15.89 22.43
N ARG A 276 -0.21 -15.33 22.17
CA ARG A 276 -0.05 -13.89 21.99
C ARG A 276 -0.72 -13.38 20.73
N GLY A 277 -1.44 -12.28 20.87
CA GLY A 277 -1.97 -11.51 19.73
C GLY A 277 -0.85 -11.13 18.77
N ARG A 278 -1.15 -11.23 17.49
CA ARG A 278 -0.30 -10.80 16.38
C ARG A 278 -1.18 -10.06 15.39
N SER A 279 -0.67 -8.98 14.84
CA SER A 279 -1.28 -8.31 13.70
C SER A 279 -0.20 -7.82 12.75
N SER A 280 -0.58 -7.63 11.49
CA SER A 280 0.26 -7.05 10.46
C SER A 280 -0.57 -6.55 9.29
N SER A 281 -0.15 -5.42 8.75
CA SER A 281 -0.49 -4.94 7.42
C SER A 281 0.81 -4.81 6.61
N THR A 282 0.70 -4.86 5.29
CA THR A 282 1.84 -4.66 4.38
C THR A 282 1.48 -3.64 3.32
N ARG A 283 2.49 -2.88 2.86
CA ARG A 283 2.31 -1.85 1.81
C ARG A 283 1.79 -2.46 0.51
N GLU A 284 2.17 -3.70 0.18
CA GLU A 284 1.78 -4.35 -1.06
C GLU A 284 0.35 -4.90 -1.02
N ALA A 285 -0.13 -5.31 0.16
CA ALA A 285 -1.48 -5.82 0.38
C ALA A 285 -2.46 -4.74 0.86
N TYR A 286 -2.59 -3.64 0.11
CA TYR A 286 -3.52 -2.55 0.42
C TYR A 286 -4.93 -3.08 0.74
N GLY A 287 -5.40 -2.77 1.95
CA GLY A 287 -6.71 -3.16 2.47
C GLY A 287 -6.76 -4.47 3.26
N ALA A 288 -5.65 -5.22 3.32
CA ALA A 288 -5.54 -6.41 4.15
C ALA A 288 -5.03 -6.08 5.56
N VAL A 289 -5.77 -6.55 6.56
CA VAL A 289 -5.33 -6.64 7.96
C VAL A 289 -5.18 -8.11 8.28
N ALA A 290 -3.97 -8.54 8.62
CA ALA A 290 -3.73 -9.86 9.15
C ALA A 290 -3.77 -9.83 10.67
N ALA A 291 -4.49 -10.75 11.29
CA ALA A 291 -4.62 -10.81 12.74
C ALA A 291 -4.76 -12.25 13.24
N ALA A 292 -4.11 -12.55 14.35
CA ALA A 292 -4.39 -13.77 15.11
C ALA A 292 -5.75 -13.62 15.81
N PRO A 293 -6.46 -14.74 16.08
CA PRO A 293 -7.72 -14.70 16.83
C PRO A 293 -7.59 -13.89 18.12
N GLU A 294 -8.44 -12.88 18.25
CA GLU A 294 -8.54 -11.99 19.42
C GLU A 294 -9.97 -12.10 19.95
N ARG A 295 -10.12 -12.34 21.25
CA ARG A 295 -11.44 -12.51 21.89
C ARG A 295 -11.90 -11.25 22.61
N ASP A 296 -10.97 -10.34 22.93
CA ASP A 296 -11.28 -9.07 23.56
C ASP A 296 -11.63 -8.03 22.47
N PRO A 297 -12.88 -7.53 22.42
CA PRO A 297 -13.29 -6.56 21.40
C PRO A 297 -12.52 -5.23 21.48
N VAL A 298 -12.07 -4.81 22.67
CA VAL A 298 -11.26 -3.58 22.84
C VAL A 298 -9.89 -3.76 22.18
N ARG A 299 -9.32 -4.97 22.28
CA ARG A 299 -8.05 -5.34 21.65
C ARG A 299 -8.17 -5.45 20.14
N LEU A 300 -9.27 -6.01 19.64
CA LEU A 300 -9.52 -6.05 18.20
C LEU A 300 -9.72 -4.64 17.64
N ALA A 301 -10.48 -3.78 18.32
CA ALA A 301 -10.65 -2.37 17.94
C ALA A 301 -9.30 -1.64 17.88
N GLU A 302 -8.43 -1.83 18.89
CA GLU A 302 -7.06 -1.34 18.88
C GLU A 302 -6.28 -1.83 17.66
N THR A 303 -6.31 -3.14 17.36
CA THR A 303 -5.62 -3.71 16.20
C THR A 303 -6.13 -3.11 14.89
N VAL A 304 -7.44 -2.98 14.71
CA VAL A 304 -8.02 -2.43 13.48
C VAL A 304 -7.58 -0.97 13.29
N LEU A 305 -7.66 -0.14 14.32
CA LEU A 305 -7.19 1.25 14.25
C LEU A 305 -5.70 1.33 13.92
N HIS A 306 -4.88 0.46 14.53
CA HIS A 306 -3.44 0.43 14.31
C HIS A 306 -3.09 0.06 12.86
N GLU A 307 -3.67 -1.04 12.36
CA GLU A 307 -3.34 -1.56 11.04
C GLU A 307 -3.96 -0.72 9.92
N THR A 308 -5.12 -0.09 10.13
CA THR A 308 -5.69 0.84 9.14
C THR A 308 -4.87 2.13 9.03
N ASN A 309 -4.26 2.62 10.11
CA ASN A 309 -3.29 3.72 10.03
C ASN A 309 -2.06 3.33 9.18
N HIS A 310 -1.55 2.10 9.35
CA HIS A 310 -0.48 1.59 8.49
C HIS A 310 -0.89 1.53 7.02
N ILE A 311 -2.09 1.04 6.70
CA ILE A 311 -2.62 1.00 5.33
C ILE A 311 -2.72 2.41 4.74
N ALA A 312 -3.30 3.36 5.47
CA ALA A 312 -3.47 4.74 5.01
C ALA A 312 -2.13 5.42 4.73
N LEU A 313 -1.18 5.31 5.66
CA LEU A 313 0.15 5.92 5.48
C LEU A 313 0.95 5.22 4.39
N ALA A 314 0.88 3.88 4.28
CA ALA A 314 1.52 3.15 3.19
C ALA A 314 1.01 3.64 1.83
N ALA A 315 -0.31 3.80 1.68
CA ALA A 315 -0.92 4.32 0.47
C ALA A 315 -0.52 5.77 0.19
N LEU A 316 -0.35 6.61 1.22
CA LEU A 316 0.16 7.97 1.07
C LEU A 316 1.62 7.97 0.57
N THR A 317 2.46 7.11 1.15
CA THR A 317 3.89 7.02 0.79
C THR A 317 4.14 6.36 -0.58
N ASP A 318 3.11 5.79 -1.21
CA ASP A 318 3.14 5.45 -2.64
C ASP A 318 2.97 6.69 -3.55
N LEU A 319 2.44 7.79 -3.02
CA LEU A 319 2.17 9.02 -3.76
C LEU A 319 3.19 10.11 -3.51
N VAL A 320 3.73 10.19 -2.28
CA VAL A 320 4.67 11.22 -1.85
C VAL A 320 5.73 10.65 -0.91
N ASP A 321 6.98 11.00 -1.18
CA ASP A 321 8.09 10.66 -0.30
C ASP A 321 8.08 11.59 0.93
N LEU A 322 7.97 11.01 2.12
CA LEU A 322 8.11 11.73 3.39
C LEU A 322 9.55 11.75 3.90
N THR A 323 10.38 10.83 3.42
CA THR A 323 11.77 10.64 3.82
C THR A 323 12.62 10.51 2.57
N ASP A 324 13.91 10.85 2.65
CA ASP A 324 14.85 10.54 1.57
C ASP A 324 14.88 9.01 1.33
N PRO A 325 14.54 8.52 0.12
CA PRO A 325 14.57 7.08 -0.18
C PRO A 325 15.99 6.48 -0.13
N HIS A 326 17.04 7.31 -0.16
CA HIS A 326 18.43 6.88 -0.05
C HIS A 326 18.96 6.90 1.39
N ASP A 327 18.20 7.43 2.34
CA ASP A 327 18.57 7.37 3.76
C ASP A 327 18.66 5.91 4.24
N ARG A 328 19.69 5.63 5.03
CA ARG A 328 19.94 4.31 5.63
C ARG A 328 20.01 4.39 7.16
N THR A 329 19.58 5.51 7.74
CA THR A 329 19.66 5.75 9.17
C THR A 329 18.79 4.76 9.92
N LEU A 330 19.38 4.13 10.95
CA LEU A 330 18.70 3.16 11.81
C LEU A 330 18.39 3.78 13.17
N LEU A 331 17.10 3.88 13.48
CA LEU A 331 16.56 4.56 14.65
C LEU A 331 16.01 3.55 15.66
N ARG A 332 16.32 3.75 16.94
CA ARG A 332 15.70 2.98 18.03
C ARG A 332 14.33 3.58 18.38
N VAL A 333 13.33 2.72 18.54
CA VAL A 333 11.95 3.08 18.89
C VAL A 333 11.49 2.33 20.14
N GLY A 334 10.46 2.83 20.82
CA GLY A 334 10.05 2.29 22.13
C GLY A 334 9.18 1.03 22.09
N TRP A 335 8.66 0.63 20.92
CA TRP A 335 7.78 -0.53 20.73
C TRP A 335 8.48 -1.74 20.10
N ARG A 336 9.77 -1.63 19.73
CA ARG A 336 10.53 -2.72 19.13
C ARG A 336 12.00 -2.65 19.53
N PRO A 337 12.65 -3.80 19.84
CA PRO A 337 14.06 -3.79 20.25
C PRO A 337 15.04 -3.55 19.09
N ASP A 338 14.73 -4.00 17.87
CA ASP A 338 15.60 -3.80 16.71
C ASP A 338 15.52 -2.36 16.16
N PRO A 339 16.65 -1.80 15.71
CA PRO A 339 16.68 -0.52 15.01
C PRO A 339 15.85 -0.55 13.71
N ARG A 340 15.21 0.58 13.40
CA ARG A 340 14.29 0.74 12.27
C ARG A 340 14.81 1.77 11.28
N PRO A 341 14.71 1.54 9.96
CA PRO A 341 14.90 2.59 8.97
C PRO A 341 14.00 3.80 9.26
N LEU A 342 14.42 5.00 8.87
CA LEU A 342 13.69 6.26 9.11
C LEU A 342 12.21 6.17 8.73
N GLY A 343 11.89 5.75 7.50
CA GLY A 343 10.50 5.59 7.05
C GLY A 343 9.69 4.57 7.86
N ALA A 344 10.33 3.52 8.38
CA ALA A 344 9.68 2.53 9.22
C ALA A 344 9.43 3.04 10.65
N ALA A 345 10.33 3.85 11.20
CA ALA A 345 10.12 4.54 12.47
C ALA A 345 8.99 5.56 12.34
N PHE A 346 8.94 6.30 11.23
CA PHE A 346 7.87 7.23 10.88
C PHE A 346 6.51 6.51 10.85
N THR A 347 6.46 5.39 10.13
CA THR A 347 5.26 4.56 9.99
C THR A 347 4.76 3.99 11.32
N GLY A 348 5.67 3.49 12.15
CA GLY A 348 5.32 3.01 13.50
C GLY A 348 4.83 4.14 14.42
N THR A 349 5.42 5.34 14.33
CA THR A 349 5.02 6.49 15.14
C THR A 349 3.59 6.93 14.82
N HIS A 350 3.24 6.98 13.52
CA HIS A 350 1.90 7.33 13.06
C HIS A 350 0.84 6.33 13.53
N ALA A 351 1.10 5.03 13.40
CA ALA A 351 0.15 4.00 13.86
C ALA A 351 -0.09 4.04 15.38
N HIS A 352 0.94 4.32 16.20
CA HIS A 352 0.78 4.48 17.65
C HIS A 352 0.11 5.80 18.03
N LEU A 353 0.36 6.88 17.29
CA LEU A 353 -0.29 8.17 17.49
C LEU A 353 -1.82 8.04 17.34
N GLY A 354 -2.28 7.30 16.34
CA GLY A 354 -3.70 7.09 16.09
C GLY A 354 -4.43 6.28 17.17
N LEU A 355 -3.73 5.75 18.18
CA LEU A 355 -4.32 5.05 19.32
C LEU A 355 -4.50 5.94 20.56
N LEU A 356 -3.92 7.15 20.60
CA LEU A 356 -3.99 8.00 21.80
C LEU A 356 -5.44 8.41 22.11
N GLU A 357 -6.17 8.88 21.10
CA GLU A 357 -7.56 9.26 21.28
C GLU A 357 -8.44 8.06 21.68
N PHE A 358 -8.23 6.91 21.05
CA PHE A 358 -8.97 5.68 21.38
C PHE A 358 -8.80 5.31 22.85
N TRP A 359 -7.56 5.22 23.34
CA TRP A 359 -7.32 4.85 24.73
C TRP A 359 -7.76 5.92 25.74
N SER A 360 -7.75 7.20 25.34
CA SER A 360 -8.34 8.28 26.13
C SER A 360 -9.86 8.12 26.27
N ARG A 361 -10.57 7.86 25.16
CA ARG A 361 -12.03 7.64 25.19
C ARG A 361 -12.40 6.36 25.94
N VAL A 362 -11.65 5.26 25.76
CA VAL A 362 -11.85 4.01 26.53
C VAL A 362 -11.61 4.23 28.02
N TYR A 363 -10.58 5.00 28.39
CA TYR A 363 -10.33 5.35 29.79
C TYR A 363 -11.51 6.08 30.42
N HIS A 364 -12.10 7.05 29.71
CA HIS A 364 -13.26 7.80 30.21
C HIS A 364 -14.59 7.04 30.18
N ALA A 365 -14.69 5.98 29.37
CA ALA A 365 -15.90 5.18 29.23
C ALA A 365 -15.97 3.99 30.22
N LEU A 366 -14.87 3.66 30.90
CA LEU A 366 -14.77 2.53 31.81
C LEU A 366 -14.48 3.01 33.24
N ASP A 367 -14.78 2.15 34.22
CA ASP A 367 -14.49 2.38 35.63
C ASP A 367 -13.52 1.35 36.21
N GLY A 368 -12.95 1.65 37.38
CA GLY A 368 -12.20 0.70 38.19
C GLY A 368 -10.91 0.16 37.52
N ALA A 369 -10.71 -1.15 37.57
CA ALA A 369 -9.49 -1.78 37.05
C ALA A 369 -9.33 -1.69 35.52
N PRO A 370 -10.39 -1.89 34.71
CA PRO A 370 -10.33 -1.65 33.25
C PRO A 370 -9.93 -0.22 32.88
N ALA A 371 -10.46 0.80 33.57
CA ALA A 371 -10.07 2.20 33.35
C ALA A 371 -8.57 2.41 33.58
N ARG A 372 -8.04 1.95 34.73
CA ARG A 372 -6.60 2.04 35.02
C ARG A 372 -5.73 1.31 33.99
N ALA A 373 -6.20 0.18 33.45
CA ALA A 373 -5.50 -0.52 32.39
C ALA A 373 -5.48 0.28 31.07
N ALA A 374 -6.59 0.95 30.73
CA ALA A 374 -6.70 1.84 29.59
C ALA A 374 -5.78 3.07 29.75
N GLU A 375 -5.78 3.71 30.91
CA GLU A 375 -4.87 4.81 31.25
C GLU A 375 -3.40 4.42 31.13
N ALA A 376 -3.01 3.27 31.70
CA ALA A 376 -1.64 2.76 31.58
C ALA A 376 -1.25 2.51 30.11
N ARG A 377 -2.20 2.08 29.27
CA ARG A 377 -2.01 1.87 27.84
C ARG A 377 -1.85 3.19 27.09
N LEU A 378 -2.70 4.18 27.38
CA LEU A 378 -2.58 5.55 26.87
C LEU A 378 -1.21 6.15 27.18
N HIS A 379 -0.80 6.12 28.45
CA HIS A 379 0.50 6.68 28.86
C HIS A 379 1.68 5.96 28.22
N ARG A 380 1.62 4.63 28.08
CA ARG A 380 2.68 3.87 27.43
C ARG A 380 2.85 4.31 25.97
N TYR A 381 1.75 4.40 25.22
CA TYR A 381 1.80 4.83 23.82
C TYR A 381 2.19 6.29 23.67
N GLY A 382 1.63 7.19 24.47
CA GLY A 382 2.00 8.60 24.38
C GLY A 382 3.47 8.85 24.70
N ARG A 383 4.06 8.12 25.67
CA ARG A 383 5.51 8.17 25.93
C ARG A 383 6.33 7.65 24.75
N GLN A 384 5.92 6.55 24.14
CA GLN A 384 6.60 5.97 22.98
C GLN A 384 6.52 6.91 21.76
N VAL A 385 5.35 7.49 21.48
CA VAL A 385 5.12 8.46 20.40
C VAL A 385 5.97 9.71 20.63
N ALA A 386 5.91 10.33 21.81
CA ALA A 386 6.70 11.53 22.10
C ALA A 386 8.22 11.27 22.05
N ALA A 387 8.67 10.06 22.40
CA ALA A 387 10.07 9.67 22.22
C ALA A 387 10.44 9.52 20.74
N ALA A 388 9.62 8.82 19.95
CA ALA A 388 9.87 8.61 18.54
C ALA A 388 9.81 9.92 17.74
N LEU A 389 8.86 10.82 18.02
CA LEU A 389 8.79 12.15 17.39
C LEU A 389 10.05 12.98 17.65
N ARG A 390 10.61 12.93 18.87
CA ARG A 390 11.92 13.57 19.16
C ARG A 390 13.06 12.96 18.36
N VAL A 391 13.06 11.64 18.16
CA VAL A 391 14.08 10.96 17.34
C VAL A 391 13.92 11.35 15.87
N LEU A 392 12.72 11.35 15.32
CA LEU A 392 12.45 11.77 13.94
C LEU A 392 12.88 13.22 13.71
N ARG A 393 12.56 14.13 14.63
CA ARG A 393 12.96 15.54 14.53
C ARG A 393 14.47 15.77 14.59
N ARG A 394 15.20 14.96 15.37
CA ARG A 394 16.68 15.02 15.36
C ARG A 394 17.29 14.59 14.01
N ASN A 395 16.52 13.87 13.19
CA ASN A 395 16.93 13.40 11.87
C ASN A 395 16.14 14.13 10.76
N GLU A 396 15.69 15.36 11.02
CA GLU A 396 14.87 16.13 10.06
C GLU A 396 15.58 16.41 8.73
N ALA A 397 16.91 16.40 8.72
CA ALA A 397 17.71 16.55 7.49
C ALA A 397 17.46 15.46 6.46
N ALA A 398 16.98 14.28 6.89
CA ALA A 398 16.60 13.16 6.02
C ALA A 398 15.09 13.13 5.71
N LEU A 399 14.33 14.14 6.14
CA LEU A 399 12.92 14.31 5.78
C LEU A 399 12.80 15.20 4.54
N THR A 400 11.81 14.91 3.71
CA THR A 400 11.40 15.84 2.66
C THR A 400 10.65 17.03 3.28
N SER A 401 10.41 18.10 2.51
CA SER A 401 9.58 19.22 2.98
C SER A 401 8.18 18.76 3.43
N TRP A 402 7.61 17.77 2.74
CA TRP A 402 6.34 17.15 3.12
C TRP A 402 6.47 16.26 4.36
N GLY A 403 7.59 15.54 4.51
CA GLY A 403 7.92 14.80 5.73
C GLY A 403 7.98 15.69 6.96
N THR A 404 8.65 16.84 6.87
CA THR A 404 8.74 17.82 7.96
C THR A 404 7.35 18.39 8.31
N TYR A 405 6.55 18.77 7.31
CA TYR A 405 5.18 19.24 7.57
C TYR A 405 4.32 18.16 8.23
N PHE A 406 4.39 16.92 7.74
CA PHE A 406 3.65 15.80 8.30
C PHE A 406 4.09 15.51 9.75
N LEU A 407 5.40 15.54 10.03
CA LEU A 407 5.95 15.36 11.38
C LEU A 407 5.49 16.45 12.36
N GLU A 408 5.40 17.70 11.92
CA GLU A 408 4.89 18.80 12.75
C GLU A 408 3.40 18.60 13.08
N ARG A 409 2.58 18.17 12.10
CA ARG A 409 1.16 17.85 12.36
C ARG A 409 0.99 16.64 13.30
N MET A 410 1.84 15.62 13.19
CA MET A 410 1.88 14.51 14.15
C MET A 410 2.29 14.97 15.55
N THR A 411 3.20 15.94 15.63
CA THR A 411 3.65 16.53 16.89
C THR A 411 2.54 17.33 17.55
N ASP A 412 1.85 18.19 16.79
CA ASP A 412 0.71 18.96 17.28
C ASP A 412 -0.38 18.04 17.85
N GLU A 413 -0.66 16.91 17.19
CA GLU A 413 -1.62 15.91 17.69
C GLU A 413 -1.16 15.26 18.99
N ALA A 414 0.10 14.83 19.10
CA ALA A 414 0.62 14.26 20.34
C ALA A 414 0.55 15.27 21.50
N GLU A 415 0.83 16.54 21.24
CA GLU A 415 0.76 17.63 22.22
C GLU A 415 -0.68 17.94 22.65
N LEU A 416 -1.66 17.82 21.74
CA LEU A 416 -3.09 17.94 22.06
C LEU A 416 -3.53 16.88 23.09
N HIS A 417 -2.99 15.66 23.00
CA HIS A 417 -3.21 14.59 23.98
C HIS A 417 -2.30 14.67 25.21
N GLY A 418 -1.58 15.79 25.40
CA GLY A 418 -0.75 16.05 26.59
C GLY A 418 0.67 15.49 26.54
N PHE A 419 1.09 14.87 25.43
CA PHE A 419 2.41 14.27 25.29
C PHE A 419 3.40 15.22 24.62
N ARG A 420 3.98 16.12 25.43
CA ARG A 420 4.88 17.19 24.96
C ARG A 420 6.13 16.66 24.23
N VAL A 421 6.39 17.19 23.04
CA VAL A 421 7.60 16.91 22.26
C VAL A 421 8.44 18.18 22.28
N ARG A 422 9.44 18.26 23.17
CA ARG A 422 10.31 19.45 23.31
C ARG A 422 10.76 19.94 21.93
N ARG A 423 10.31 21.13 21.54
CA ARG A 423 10.82 21.87 20.38
C ARG A 423 12.13 22.53 20.84
N PRO A 424 13.23 22.48 20.06
CA PRO A 424 14.36 23.35 20.35
C PRO A 424 13.83 24.77 20.49
N ARG A 425 14.20 25.48 21.56
CA ARG A 425 13.92 26.92 21.63
C ARG A 425 14.62 27.56 20.44
N VAL A 426 13.86 28.20 19.55
CA VAL A 426 14.43 29.16 18.62
C VAL A 426 14.97 30.29 19.50
N ILE A 427 16.28 30.29 19.75
CA ILE A 427 16.95 31.46 20.30
C ILE A 427 16.93 32.46 19.13
N HIS A 428 15.92 33.32 19.10
CA HIS A 428 16.04 34.53 18.30
C HIS A 428 17.25 35.27 18.87
N PRO A 429 18.26 35.63 18.07
CA PRO A 429 19.27 36.57 18.52
C PRO A 429 18.48 37.81 18.96
N SER A 430 18.53 38.09 20.26
CA SER A 430 17.98 39.31 20.82
C SER A 430 18.52 40.46 19.99
N VAL A 431 17.63 41.26 19.40
CA VAL A 431 17.98 42.54 18.80
C VAL A 431 18.45 43.42 19.95
N GLY A 432 19.72 43.26 20.31
CA GLY A 432 20.45 44.14 21.20
C GLY A 432 20.92 45.31 20.38
N SER A 433 20.28 46.45 20.60
CA SER A 433 20.81 47.77 20.27
C SER A 433 22.24 47.91 20.80
N GLY A 434 23.22 48.22 19.94
CA GLY A 434 24.48 48.79 20.41
C GLY A 434 25.73 48.44 19.61
N ILE A 435 26.02 49.31 18.63
CA ILE A 435 27.36 49.80 18.23
C ILE A 435 28.26 48.86 17.41
N GLU A 436 28.47 49.30 16.17
CA GLU A 436 29.47 48.86 15.20
C GLU A 436 30.89 48.84 15.76
N ARG A 437 31.64 47.77 15.48
CA ARG A 437 33.01 47.87 14.97
C ARG A 437 33.22 46.83 13.88
N SER A 438 33.40 47.32 12.67
CA SER A 438 33.77 46.59 11.47
C SER A 438 35.21 46.05 11.59
N THR A 439 35.43 44.85 11.06
CA THR A 439 36.78 44.40 10.65
C THR A 439 36.60 43.71 9.30
N PRO A 440 37.30 44.13 8.24
CA PRO A 440 37.06 43.61 6.90
C PRO A 440 37.77 42.25 6.75
N VAL A 441 37.02 41.19 6.44
CA VAL A 441 37.62 39.93 5.98
C VAL A 441 37.68 39.97 4.45
N ARG A 442 38.92 39.89 3.96
CA ARG A 442 39.32 39.89 2.55
C ARG A 442 39.00 38.53 1.93
N VAL A 443 38.24 38.50 0.83
CA VAL A 443 38.04 37.31 -0.01
C VAL A 443 39.22 37.20 -0.97
N ILE A 444 39.91 36.05 -0.98
CA ILE A 444 40.88 35.68 -2.01
C ILE A 444 40.30 34.47 -2.75
N GLN A 445 40.08 34.60 -4.06
CA GLN A 445 39.82 33.47 -4.95
C GLN A 445 41.15 32.77 -5.26
N GLY A 446 41.25 31.47 -5.00
CA GLY A 446 42.34 30.62 -5.46
C GLY A 446 41.89 29.78 -6.64
N GLU A 447 42.48 30.03 -7.81
CA GLU A 447 42.47 29.13 -8.96
C GLU A 447 43.26 27.85 -8.65
N GLY A 448 42.96 26.78 -9.40
CA GLY A 448 43.23 25.40 -9.05
C GLY A 448 44.65 24.91 -9.21
N GLU A 449 44.87 23.67 -8.74
CA GLU A 449 45.93 22.80 -9.22
C GLU A 449 45.61 21.31 -8.96
N ASN A 450 46.06 20.48 -9.90
CA ASN A 450 45.86 19.04 -10.06
C ASN A 450 46.41 18.18 -8.92
N ILE A 451 45.86 16.97 -8.72
CA ILE A 451 46.56 15.74 -8.25
C ILE A 451 45.65 14.49 -8.48
N PRO A 452 46.22 13.28 -8.71
CA PRO A 452 45.81 12.30 -9.74
C PRO A 452 45.03 11.07 -9.22
N PRO A 453 44.63 10.09 -10.08
CA PRO A 453 43.67 9.06 -9.71
C PRO A 453 44.34 7.82 -9.10
N SER A 454 43.73 7.27 -8.07
CA SER A 454 43.92 5.90 -7.58
C SER A 454 42.63 5.50 -6.87
N GLY A 455 42.10 4.28 -6.90
CA GLY A 455 42.50 3.02 -7.49
C GLY A 455 41.35 2.06 -7.17
N THR A 456 41.19 1.04 -8.01
CA THR A 456 40.21 -0.04 -7.91
C THR A 456 40.25 -0.76 -6.56
N ALA A 457 39.09 -0.95 -5.92
CA ALA A 457 38.90 -1.96 -4.87
C ALA A 457 37.54 -2.65 -5.05
N GLU A 458 37.60 -3.98 -5.07
CA GLU A 458 36.57 -4.93 -5.48
C GLU A 458 35.31 -4.89 -4.61
N ALA A 459 34.17 -5.07 -5.26
CA ALA A 459 32.87 -5.26 -4.63
C ALA A 459 32.75 -6.68 -4.03
N ARG A 460 32.52 -6.76 -2.72
CA ARG A 460 31.95 -7.96 -2.08
C ARG A 460 30.43 -7.84 -2.02
N PRO A 461 29.67 -8.88 -2.41
CA PRO A 461 28.22 -8.86 -2.24
C PRO A 461 27.84 -8.94 -0.74
N PRO A 462 26.81 -8.21 -0.29
CA PRO A 462 26.29 -8.35 1.07
C PRO A 462 25.54 -9.69 1.25
N PRO A 463 25.56 -10.29 2.45
CA PRO A 463 24.81 -11.51 2.74
C PRO A 463 23.29 -11.24 2.78
N PRO A 464 22.45 -12.26 2.50
CA PRO A 464 20.99 -12.11 2.46
C PRO A 464 20.42 -11.79 3.86
N TRP A 465 19.57 -10.76 3.95
CA TRP A 465 18.86 -10.40 5.16
C TRP A 465 17.69 -11.34 5.44
N SER A 466 17.67 -11.92 6.65
CA SER A 466 16.52 -12.63 7.22
C SER A 466 15.50 -11.63 7.77
N THR A 467 14.31 -11.56 7.16
CA THR A 467 13.14 -10.85 7.68
C THR A 467 12.42 -11.70 8.74
N GLY A 468 13.03 -11.86 9.91
CA GLY A 468 12.42 -12.52 11.07
C GLY A 468 11.72 -11.51 11.99
N SER A 469 10.39 -11.57 12.11
CA SER A 469 9.63 -10.76 13.06
C SER A 469 9.44 -11.50 14.38
N ALA A 470 10.16 -11.09 15.42
CA ALA A 470 9.96 -11.55 16.79
C ALA A 470 9.08 -10.54 17.56
N ALA A 471 7.93 -11.02 18.04
CA ALA A 471 7.04 -10.30 18.94
C ALA A 471 7.63 -10.26 20.36
N SER A 472 7.86 -9.08 20.93
CA SER A 472 8.29 -8.92 22.33
C SER A 472 7.19 -8.34 23.21
N SER A 473 6.87 -9.08 24.27
CA SER A 473 6.16 -8.62 25.47
C SER A 473 7.12 -8.00 26.47
N GLY A 474 6.64 -7.10 27.32
CA GLY A 474 7.21 -6.88 28.65
C GLY A 474 6.41 -7.69 29.69
N SER A 475 7.10 -8.60 30.39
CA SER A 475 6.66 -9.18 31.66
C SER A 475 7.11 -8.26 32.79
N ALA A 476 6.23 -7.97 33.73
CA ALA A 476 6.56 -7.24 34.94
C ALA A 476 7.45 -8.09 35.86
N VAL A 477 8.55 -7.52 36.35
CA VAL A 477 9.30 -8.01 37.50
C VAL A 477 8.85 -7.16 38.67
N ALA A 478 8.27 -7.79 39.69
CA ALA A 478 7.94 -7.16 40.95
C ALA A 478 9.23 -6.90 41.74
N GLN A 479 9.49 -5.65 42.08
CA GLN A 479 10.36 -5.29 43.20
C GLN A 479 9.53 -4.49 44.20
N ARG A 480 9.42 -5.04 45.41
CA ARG A 480 8.96 -4.32 46.60
C ARG A 480 9.96 -3.20 46.91
N ALA A 481 9.45 -2.00 47.14
CA ALA A 481 10.10 -1.01 47.98
C ALA A 481 9.02 -0.17 48.64
N ASP A 482 8.98 -0.25 49.97
CA ASP A 482 8.26 0.63 50.87
C ASP A 482 8.71 2.08 50.69
N GLY A 483 7.80 3.05 50.90
CA GLY A 483 8.20 4.43 51.14
C GLY A 483 7.20 5.51 50.75
N ALA A 484 6.46 5.97 51.75
CA ALA A 484 5.97 7.34 51.97
C ALA A 484 5.06 8.00 50.90
N VAL A 485 3.81 8.14 51.32
CA VAL A 485 2.75 9.01 50.79
C VAL A 485 3.19 10.47 50.75
N ASN A 486 2.92 11.15 49.64
CA ASN A 486 2.69 12.59 49.63
C ASN A 486 1.47 12.89 48.74
N HIS A 487 0.40 13.33 49.39
CA HIS A 487 -0.79 13.87 48.75
C HIS A 487 -0.48 15.23 48.13
N GLY A 488 -0.89 15.46 46.88
CA GLY A 488 -0.84 16.77 46.26
C GLY A 488 -1.23 16.73 44.79
N GLU A 489 -2.35 17.37 44.47
CA GLU A 489 -2.82 17.78 43.13
C GLU A 489 -3.59 16.74 42.30
N GLU A 490 -4.70 16.24 42.85
CA GLU A 490 -5.88 15.88 42.05
C GLU A 490 -6.72 17.14 41.79
N GLY A 491 -7.08 17.39 40.53
CA GLY A 491 -8.11 18.38 40.18
C GLY A 491 -7.62 19.62 39.42
N ALA A 492 -7.04 19.46 38.22
CA ALA A 492 -6.85 20.60 37.29
C ALA A 492 -6.85 20.25 35.79
N TRP A 493 -7.36 19.06 35.41
CA TRP A 493 -7.37 18.63 34.01
C TRP A 493 -8.72 18.87 33.31
N ALA A 494 -9.84 18.72 34.03
CA ALA A 494 -11.19 18.82 33.45
C ALA A 494 -11.61 20.25 33.05
N GLU A 495 -11.10 21.29 33.71
CA GLU A 495 -11.57 22.67 33.48
C GLU A 495 -10.95 23.39 32.27
N ARG A 496 -9.87 22.85 31.69
CA ARG A 496 -9.17 23.49 30.56
C ARG A 496 -9.69 23.11 29.18
N VAL A 497 -10.43 22.02 29.05
CA VAL A 497 -10.97 21.55 27.77
C VAL A 497 -12.32 22.22 27.46
N ALA A 498 -13.13 22.55 28.46
CA ALA A 498 -14.46 23.15 28.27
C ALA A 498 -14.44 24.66 27.94
N ARG A 499 -13.41 25.41 28.34
CA ARG A 499 -13.37 26.88 28.17
C ARG A 499 -12.76 27.37 26.84
N ARG A 500 -12.40 26.49 25.90
CA ARG A 500 -11.82 26.87 24.59
C ARG A 500 -12.77 26.77 23.40
N CYS A 501 -14.03 26.41 23.62
CA CYS A 501 -15.05 26.28 22.56
C CYS A 501 -16.02 27.48 22.46
N ALA A 502 -15.72 28.64 23.05
CA ALA A 502 -16.54 29.84 22.89
C ALA A 502 -15.70 31.09 22.62
N CYS A 503 -15.91 31.66 21.41
CA CYS A 503 -15.57 33.01 20.92
C CYS A 503 -14.10 33.47 20.89
N SER A 504 -13.58 33.67 19.67
CA SER A 504 -13.48 35.03 19.11
C SER A 504 -13.28 34.98 17.59
N GLU A 505 -14.34 35.30 16.86
CA GLU A 505 -14.24 35.91 15.53
C GLU A 505 -13.44 37.22 15.62
N THR A 506 -12.86 37.63 14.50
CA THR A 506 -12.10 38.87 14.23
C THR A 506 -10.58 38.84 14.52
N SER A 507 -9.80 38.37 13.54
CA SER A 507 -8.83 39.21 12.81
C SER A 507 -8.05 38.38 11.76
N ASN A 508 -8.04 38.89 10.52
CA ASN A 508 -7.23 38.48 9.36
C ASN A 508 -7.37 37.04 8.79
N ALA A 509 -8.61 36.57 8.63
CA ALA A 509 -8.94 35.35 7.89
C ALA A 509 -9.15 35.53 6.37
N ALA A 510 -8.60 36.58 5.74
CA ALA A 510 -8.88 36.90 4.34
C ALA A 510 -7.61 37.05 3.47
N TYR A 511 -6.74 36.02 3.41
CA TYR A 511 -5.85 35.79 2.24
C TYR A 511 -5.18 34.39 2.17
N CYS A 512 -5.81 33.34 2.69
CA CYS A 512 -5.34 31.96 2.54
C CYS A 512 -6.48 31.01 2.16
N ALA A 513 -7.25 31.40 1.14
CA ALA A 513 -8.13 30.48 0.44
C ALA A 513 -7.37 29.87 -0.75
N GLN A 514 -7.35 28.54 -0.76
CA GLN A 514 -7.44 27.72 -1.97
C GLN A 514 -6.33 27.86 -3.02
N LYS A 515 -5.24 27.10 -2.84
CA LYS A 515 -4.56 26.50 -4.00
C LYS A 515 -4.48 24.99 -3.82
N PRO A 516 -5.23 24.19 -4.60
CA PRO A 516 -5.03 22.74 -4.61
C PRO A 516 -3.61 22.44 -5.15
N PHE A 517 -2.84 21.67 -4.41
CA PHE A 517 -1.51 21.24 -4.85
C PHE A 517 -1.62 20.01 -5.74
N VAL A 518 -0.85 19.99 -6.82
CA VAL A 518 -0.77 18.85 -7.73
C VAL A 518 0.35 17.95 -7.24
N PHE A 519 0.00 16.75 -6.77
CA PHE A 519 0.99 15.69 -6.60
C PHE A 519 1.20 15.07 -7.98
N ILE A 520 2.25 15.51 -8.67
CA ILE A 520 2.83 14.72 -9.75
C ILE A 520 3.74 13.74 -9.02
N SER A 521 3.26 12.51 -8.83
CA SER A 521 4.12 11.42 -8.39
C SER A 521 5.33 11.35 -9.35
N PRO A 522 6.57 11.15 -8.86
CA PRO A 522 7.74 10.95 -9.72
C PRO A 522 7.70 9.64 -10.52
N ILE A 523 6.56 8.92 -10.51
CA ILE A 523 6.27 7.89 -11.49
C ILE A 523 6.09 8.60 -12.86
N PHE A 524 7.20 8.64 -13.60
CA PHE A 524 7.45 9.30 -14.88
C PHE A 524 6.25 9.44 -15.85
N GLU A 525 6.30 10.53 -16.61
CA GLU A 525 5.49 10.83 -17.79
C GLU A 525 5.17 9.60 -18.66
N TYR A 526 3.92 9.16 -18.63
CA TYR A 526 3.36 8.33 -19.69
C TYR A 526 1.91 8.74 -19.95
N GLN A 527 1.75 9.82 -20.71
CA GLN A 527 0.45 10.26 -21.28
C GLN A 527 -0.18 9.24 -22.27
N ALA A 528 0.36 8.02 -22.38
CA ALA A 528 -0.13 6.98 -23.29
C ALA A 528 -1.12 5.97 -22.65
N VAL A 529 -1.27 5.92 -21.32
CA VAL A 529 -1.85 4.73 -20.64
C VAL A 529 -3.38 4.64 -20.70
N LEU A 530 -4.13 5.74 -20.74
CA LEU A 530 -5.60 5.70 -20.84
C LEU A 530 -6.13 5.63 -22.28
N VAL A 531 -5.34 6.09 -23.26
CA VAL A 531 -5.70 6.00 -24.69
C VAL A 531 -5.57 4.56 -25.20
N TRP A 532 -4.69 3.76 -24.58
CA TRP A 532 -4.39 2.40 -25.04
C TRP A 532 -5.40 1.34 -24.60
N LEU A 533 -5.99 1.46 -23.40
CA LEU A 533 -7.07 0.56 -22.95
C LEU A 533 -8.34 0.68 -23.81
N LYS A 534 -8.56 1.84 -24.45
CA LYS A 534 -9.69 2.07 -25.37
C LYS A 534 -9.43 1.67 -26.82
N SER A 535 -8.17 1.50 -27.23
CA SER A 535 -7.79 1.29 -28.64
C SER A 535 -7.39 -0.15 -28.95
N GLY A 536 -8.09 -1.12 -28.36
CA GLY A 536 -7.99 -2.54 -28.67
C GLY A 536 -8.26 -2.85 -30.14
N ARG A 537 -7.28 -2.60 -31.01
CA ARG A 537 -7.19 -3.21 -32.34
C ARG A 537 -6.13 -4.29 -32.26
N VAL A 538 -6.61 -5.53 -32.23
CA VAL A 538 -5.83 -6.71 -32.56
C VAL A 538 -5.42 -6.55 -34.03
N ALA A 539 -4.18 -6.13 -34.27
CA ALA A 539 -3.61 -6.19 -35.61
C ALA A 539 -3.14 -7.63 -35.85
N ALA A 540 -3.98 -8.42 -36.52
CA ALA A 540 -3.54 -9.65 -37.15
C ALA A 540 -2.50 -9.29 -38.22
N ARG A 541 -1.23 -9.58 -37.95
CA ARG A 541 -0.16 -9.55 -38.95
C ARG A 541 0.22 -10.98 -39.30
N SER A 542 -0.22 -11.40 -40.47
CA SER A 542 0.28 -12.57 -41.18
C SER A 542 1.79 -12.41 -41.45
N TRP A 543 2.57 -13.38 -41.01
CA TRP A 543 3.99 -13.53 -41.36
C TRP A 543 4.10 -14.27 -42.69
N PRO A 544 4.95 -13.85 -43.65
CA PRO A 544 5.44 -14.73 -44.69
C PRO A 544 6.71 -15.44 -44.21
N LEU A 545 6.69 -16.77 -44.33
CA LEU A 545 7.86 -17.64 -44.25
C LEU A 545 8.69 -17.51 -45.53
N SER A 546 10.02 -17.40 -45.41
CA SER A 546 10.90 -17.85 -46.49
C SER A 546 12.35 -18.07 -46.06
N GLY A 547 12.86 -19.25 -46.45
CA GLY A 547 14.27 -19.54 -46.74
C GLY A 547 14.73 -20.88 -46.16
N ALA A 548 15.43 -21.79 -46.83
CA ALA A 548 15.81 -22.00 -48.22
C ALA A 548 16.48 -23.39 -48.31
N ALA A 549 16.23 -24.18 -49.35
CA ALA A 549 17.16 -25.24 -49.79
C ALA A 549 16.95 -25.63 -51.28
N ARG A 550 17.87 -25.11 -52.12
CA ARG A 550 18.49 -25.61 -53.37
C ARG A 550 17.71 -26.57 -54.31
N GLY A 551 17.67 -26.19 -55.61
CA GLY A 551 17.63 -27.13 -56.75
C GLY A 551 16.84 -26.63 -57.98
N CYS A 552 17.55 -26.07 -58.97
CA CYS A 552 17.06 -25.76 -60.33
C CYS A 552 17.01 -27.04 -61.22
N PRO A 553 16.56 -27.05 -62.51
CA PRO A 553 16.04 -25.95 -63.34
C PRO A 553 14.82 -26.29 -64.26
N ARG A 554 14.15 -25.26 -64.84
CA ARG A 554 14.02 -24.99 -66.30
C ARG A 554 12.74 -24.24 -66.73
N HIS A 555 12.98 -23.29 -67.66
CA HIS A 555 12.14 -22.71 -68.73
C HIS A 555 11.03 -21.67 -68.43
N GLY A 556 11.14 -20.52 -69.11
CA GLY A 556 9.97 -19.73 -69.56
C GLY A 556 10.07 -18.19 -69.50
N ALA A 557 10.71 -17.58 -70.49
CA ALA A 557 10.60 -16.21 -71.05
C ALA A 557 9.66 -15.12 -70.42
N VAL A 558 10.23 -13.96 -70.00
CA VAL A 558 10.31 -12.60 -70.63
C VAL A 558 9.09 -12.08 -71.46
N PRO A 559 8.80 -10.75 -71.67
CA PRO A 559 9.30 -9.44 -71.12
C PRO A 559 8.16 -8.50 -70.60
N SER A 560 8.39 -7.35 -69.95
CA SER A 560 8.63 -5.94 -70.44
C SER A 560 7.70 -5.04 -69.58
N ASN A 561 8.02 -3.87 -69.02
CA ASN A 561 8.60 -2.64 -69.57
C ASN A 561 9.05 -1.71 -68.40
N TRP A 562 10.19 -1.02 -68.61
CA TRP A 562 10.49 0.42 -68.45
C TRP A 562 9.54 1.28 -67.57
N SER A 563 9.95 2.26 -66.75
CA SER A 563 11.17 3.09 -66.71
C SER A 563 11.11 4.08 -65.52
N HIS A 564 12.30 4.37 -64.95
CA HIS A 564 12.82 5.64 -64.40
C HIS A 564 11.96 6.58 -63.53
N LEU A 565 12.49 6.92 -62.34
CA LEU A 565 12.96 8.29 -61.98
C LEU A 565 13.49 8.35 -60.53
N GLU A 566 14.81 8.44 -60.40
CA GLU A 566 15.52 9.22 -59.38
C GLU A 566 16.03 10.52 -60.07
N PRO A 567 16.64 11.54 -59.42
CA PRO A 567 16.97 11.75 -57.99
C PRO A 567 16.58 13.17 -57.49
N LEU A 568 16.88 13.52 -56.23
CA LEU A 568 17.67 14.73 -55.88
C LEU A 568 17.84 14.89 -54.35
N LEU A 569 19.11 15.05 -53.97
CA LEU A 569 19.65 15.34 -52.65
C LEU A 569 19.39 16.81 -52.24
N SER A 570 19.22 17.07 -50.94
CA SER A 570 20.04 18.09 -50.27
C SER A 570 20.10 17.88 -48.75
N GLU A 571 21.31 18.09 -48.25
CA GLU A 571 21.79 17.91 -46.88
C GLU A 571 21.29 19.01 -45.93
N SER A 572 21.14 18.71 -44.63
CA SER A 572 21.67 19.55 -43.53
C SER A 572 21.33 19.03 -42.11
N ARG A 573 22.34 18.39 -41.48
CA ARG A 573 22.89 18.60 -40.11
C ARG A 573 21.99 18.60 -38.83
N PRO A 574 22.59 18.35 -37.65
CA PRO A 574 21.93 17.67 -36.53
C PRO A 574 21.26 18.62 -35.54
N HIS A 575 20.00 18.38 -35.18
CA HIS A 575 19.38 19.07 -34.07
C HIS A 575 19.82 18.48 -32.72
N ARG A 576 20.65 19.27 -32.03
CA ARG A 576 20.99 19.17 -30.61
C ARG A 576 19.73 19.00 -29.77
N ARG A 577 19.74 17.98 -28.90
CA ARG A 577 18.83 17.86 -27.75
C ARG A 577 18.97 19.10 -26.85
N ARG A 578 17.95 19.95 -26.83
CA ARG A 578 17.67 20.89 -25.73
C ARG A 578 16.16 20.92 -25.51
N GLY A 579 15.76 20.61 -24.28
CA GLY A 579 14.37 20.60 -23.84
C GLY A 579 14.26 20.02 -22.43
N VAL A 580 15.08 20.51 -21.49
CA VAL A 580 14.84 20.28 -20.06
C VAL A 580 13.75 21.27 -19.65
N GLY A 581 12.53 20.76 -19.46
CA GLY A 581 11.43 21.52 -18.86
C GLY A 581 11.75 21.80 -17.40
N ARG A 582 12.31 22.99 -17.14
CA ARG A 582 12.50 23.55 -15.80
C ARG A 582 11.15 24.09 -15.34
N VAL A 583 10.53 23.47 -14.33
CA VAL A 583 9.33 24.02 -13.67
C VAL A 583 9.75 24.65 -12.34
N VAL A 584 9.38 25.92 -12.19
CA VAL A 584 9.69 26.78 -11.04
C VAL A 584 8.79 26.41 -9.86
N LEU A 585 9.41 26.11 -8.72
CA LEU A 585 8.73 25.88 -7.45
C LEU A 585 8.61 27.20 -6.68
N SER A 586 7.40 27.56 -6.25
CA SER A 586 7.23 28.58 -5.20
C SER A 586 7.55 27.94 -3.85
N ARG A 587 8.69 28.32 -3.25
CA ARG A 587 8.96 28.08 -1.82
C ARG A 587 7.92 28.83 -0.98
N PRO A 588 7.48 28.28 0.16
CA PRO A 588 6.82 29.09 1.17
C PRO A 588 7.86 30.10 1.70
N LEU A 589 7.51 31.38 1.65
CA LEU A 589 8.34 32.45 2.21
C LEU A 589 8.50 32.20 3.73
N PRO A 590 9.70 32.38 4.30
CA PRO A 590 9.81 32.53 5.74
C PRO A 590 9.10 33.82 6.13
N GLY A 591 8.13 33.73 7.04
CA GLY A 591 7.43 34.90 7.57
C GLY A 591 8.44 35.90 8.14
N GLY A 592 8.44 37.11 7.59
CA GLY A 592 9.22 38.23 8.05
C GLY A 592 8.31 39.32 8.61
N ARG A 593 8.39 39.46 9.94
CA ARG A 593 7.91 40.52 10.85
C ARG A 593 6.46 40.96 10.80
#